data_AF-A0A3M6UQ86-F1
#
_entry.id   AF-A0A3M6UQ86-F1
#
_cell.length_a   1.000
_cell.length_b   1.000
_cell.length_c   1.000
_cell.angle_alpha   90.00
_cell.angle_beta   90.00
_cell.angle_gamma   90.00
#
_symmetry.space_group_name_H-M   'P 1'
#
loop_
_entity.id
_entity.type
_entity.pdbx_description
1 polymer ?
#
loop_
_entity_poly.entity_id
_entity_poly.type
_entity_poly.pdbx_seq_one_letter_code
_entity_poly.pdbx_strand_id
1 'polypeptide(L)'
;MNNDELCCARAIVVAKAIADEDPQLKLVKDSHCPLQKKLVQTLHEEARLFEIILNEYQFVVVSAEHGHAIVHKRPQSNKQIVLLMHDRHFDVLTKLPGFFDSV
;
A
#
# COMPACT_ATOMS: atom_id res chain seq x y z
N MET A 1 -17.35 6.81 1.96
CA MET A 1 -16.53 6.21 0.90
C MET A 1 -15.60 7.28 0.38
N ASN A 2 -14.28 7.09 0.49
CA ASN A 2 -13.30 7.99 -0.15
C ASN A 2 -13.23 7.60 -1.64
N ASN A 3 -14.01 8.28 -2.47
CA ASN A 3 -13.98 8.18 -3.94
C ASN A 3 -12.88 9.07 -4.54
N ASP A 4 -11.81 9.31 -3.77
CA ASP A 4 -10.74 10.19 -4.20
C ASP A 4 -9.73 9.37 -5.01
N GLU A 5 -9.22 9.94 -6.11
CA GLU A 5 -8.08 9.43 -6.91
C GLU A 5 -6.81 9.14 -6.06
N LEU A 6 -6.87 9.50 -4.78
CA LEU A 6 -5.87 9.33 -3.73
C LEU A 6 -5.92 7.96 -3.01
N CYS A 7 -6.85 7.06 -3.35
CA CYS A 7 -6.97 5.76 -2.67
C CYS A 7 -5.68 4.92 -2.75
N CYS A 8 -5.06 4.85 -3.93
CA CYS A 8 -3.79 4.14 -4.14
C CYS A 8 -2.66 4.77 -3.31
N ALA A 9 -2.56 6.10 -3.32
CA ALA A 9 -1.58 6.84 -2.53
C ALA A 9 -1.74 6.59 -1.02
N ARG A 10 -2.99 6.61 -0.51
CA ARG A 10 -3.31 6.28 0.90
C ARG A 10 -2.89 4.87 1.28
N ALA A 11 -3.24 3.89 0.44
CA ALA A 11 -2.88 2.50 0.70
C ALA A 11 -1.35 2.34 0.81
N ILE A 12 -0.59 3.02 -0.04
CA ILE A 12 0.86 2.89 -0.05
C ILE A 12 1.51 3.61 1.13
N VAL A 13 1.03 4.80 1.50
CA VAL A 13 1.46 5.50 2.72
C VAL A 13 1.26 4.63 3.96
N VAL A 14 0.09 4.01 4.08
CA VAL A 14 -0.22 3.11 5.20
C VAL A 14 0.63 1.86 5.16
N ALA A 15 0.79 1.23 3.99
CA ALA A 15 1.59 0.02 3.84
C ALA A 15 3.08 0.27 4.15
N LYS A 16 3.63 1.40 3.72
CA LYS A 16 4.99 1.82 4.04
C LYS A 16 5.18 2.02 5.54
N ALA A 17 4.27 2.74 6.20
CA ALA A 17 4.32 2.95 7.64
C ALA A 17 4.24 1.62 8.43
N ILE A 18 3.54 0.62 7.90
CA ILE A 18 3.52 -0.74 8.48
C ILE A 18 4.87 -1.43 8.27
N ALA A 19 5.40 -1.41 7.05
CA ALA A 19 6.67 -2.05 6.71
C ALA A 19 7.87 -1.45 7.44
N ASP A 20 7.79 -0.17 7.82
CA ASP A 20 8.80 0.54 8.59
C ASP A 20 8.56 0.52 10.11
N GLU A 21 7.51 -0.16 10.59
CA GLU A 21 7.12 -0.17 12.01
C GLU A 21 6.97 1.26 12.61
N ASP A 22 6.37 2.18 11.83
CA ASP A 22 6.29 3.59 12.16
C ASP A 22 5.53 3.82 13.49
N PRO A 23 6.11 4.50 14.50
CA PRO A 23 5.46 4.78 15.78
C PRO A 23 4.17 5.62 15.62
N GLN A 24 4.01 6.33 14.51
CA GLN A 24 2.83 7.14 14.19
C GLN A 24 1.79 6.39 13.34
N LEU A 25 1.92 5.07 13.16
CA LEU A 25 1.02 4.26 12.32
C LEU A 25 -0.48 4.51 12.58
N LYS A 26 -0.87 4.75 13.84
CA LYS A 26 -2.26 5.06 14.20
C LYS A 26 -2.76 6.37 13.56
N LEU A 27 -1.91 7.39 13.51
CA LEU A 27 -2.22 8.67 12.87
C LEU A 27 -2.23 8.52 11.34
N VAL A 28 -1.30 7.72 10.81
CA VAL A 28 -1.17 7.46 9.37
C VAL A 28 -2.37 6.66 8.84
N LYS A 29 -3.01 5.80 9.65
CA LYS A 29 -4.22 5.06 9.26
C LYS A 29 -5.50 5.91 9.26
N ASP A 30 -5.54 6.97 10.05
CA ASP A 30 -6.74 7.80 10.17
C ASP A 30 -6.92 8.72 8.95
N SER A 31 -7.94 8.43 8.13
CA SER A 31 -8.25 9.18 6.92
C SER A 31 -8.75 10.61 7.14
N HIS A 32 -9.19 10.91 8.37
CA HIS A 32 -9.60 12.25 8.79
C HIS A 32 -8.41 13.05 9.34
N CYS A 33 -7.26 12.41 9.60
CA CYS A 33 -6.08 13.08 10.09
C CYS A 33 -5.48 14.01 9.01
N PRO A 34 -5.23 15.29 9.32
CA PRO A 34 -4.57 16.22 8.40
C PRO A 34 -3.17 15.73 7.96
N LEU A 35 -2.48 14.98 8.82
CA LEU A 35 -1.17 14.41 8.53
C LEU A 35 -1.26 13.40 7.38
N GLN A 36 -2.26 12.50 7.39
CA GLN A 36 -2.45 11.54 6.30
C GLN A 36 -2.78 12.28 4.99
N LYS A 37 -3.67 13.28 5.02
CA LYS A 37 -3.99 14.06 3.81
C LYS A 37 -2.76 14.75 3.23
N LYS A 38 -1.92 15.36 4.07
CA LYS A 38 -0.68 16.01 3.65
C LYS A 38 0.31 15.02 3.04
N LEU A 39 0.54 13.88 3.70
CA LEU A 39 1.41 12.82 3.17
C LEU A 39 0.92 12.31 1.81
N VAL A 40 -0.37 12.09 1.69
CA VAL A 40 -1.01 11.60 0.45
C VAL A 40 -0.95 12.62 -0.67
N GLN A 41 -1.15 13.91 -0.37
CA GLN A 41 -1.04 14.99 -1.36
C GLN A 41 0.39 15.16 -1.84
N THR A 42 1.36 15.24 -0.92
CA THR A 42 2.79 15.24 -1.26
C THR A 42 3.15 14.03 -2.12
N LEU A 43 2.66 12.86 -1.74
CA LEU A 43 2.94 11.61 -2.44
C LEU A 43 2.24 11.48 -3.81
N HIS A 44 1.08 12.11 -3.99
CA HIS A 44 0.39 12.21 -5.28
C HIS A 44 1.10 13.17 -6.24
N GLU A 45 1.57 14.32 -5.74
CA GLU A 45 2.38 15.27 -6.51
C GLU A 45 3.76 14.68 -6.87
N GLU A 46 4.32 13.85 -6.00
CA GLU A 46 5.61 13.18 -6.16
C GLU A 46 5.52 11.83 -6.90
N ALA A 47 4.45 11.54 -7.64
CA ALA A 47 4.23 10.25 -8.32
C ALA A 47 5.41 9.74 -9.20
N ARG A 48 6.37 10.60 -9.56
CA ARG A 48 7.64 10.23 -10.23
C ARG A 48 8.73 9.72 -9.28
N LEU A 49 8.76 10.19 -8.03
CA LEU A 49 9.70 9.72 -6.99
C LEU A 49 9.28 8.35 -6.44
N PHE A 50 8.06 7.92 -6.74
CA PHE A 50 7.50 6.66 -6.33
C PHE A 50 8.34 5.46 -6.77
N GLU A 51 8.80 5.42 -8.01
CA GLU A 51 9.65 4.31 -8.48
C GLU A 51 10.98 4.24 -7.73
N ILE A 52 11.50 5.40 -7.29
CA ILE A 52 12.80 5.55 -6.64
C ILE A 52 12.70 5.20 -5.15
N ILE A 53 11.74 5.81 -4.44
CA ILE A 53 11.52 5.60 -3.00
C ILE A 53 11.05 4.18 -2.72
N LEU A 54 10.27 3.59 -3.64
CA LEU A 54 9.71 2.27 -3.46
C LEU A 54 10.62 1.14 -3.94
N ASN A 55 11.81 1.46 -4.47
CA ASN A 55 12.75 0.44 -4.95
C ASN A 55 13.28 -0.44 -3.80
N GLU A 56 13.30 0.09 -2.57
CA GLU A 56 13.64 -0.69 -1.37
C GLU A 56 12.52 -1.64 -0.91
N TYR A 57 11.32 -1.60 -1.51
CA TYR A 57 10.17 -2.43 -1.11
C TYR A 57 9.79 -3.40 -2.24
N GLN A 58 9.46 -4.63 -1.87
CA GLN A 58 8.78 -5.55 -2.77
C GLN A 58 7.29 -5.21 -2.78
N PHE A 59 6.82 -4.77 -3.94
CA PHE A 59 5.39 -4.58 -4.22
C PHE A 59 4.74 -5.88 -4.65
N VAL A 60 3.66 -6.25 -3.97
CA VAL A 60 2.79 -7.36 -4.35
C VAL A 60 1.37 -6.81 -4.46
N VAL A 61 0.78 -6.90 -5.65
CA VAL A 61 -0.62 -6.52 -5.89
C VAL A 61 -1.43 -7.79 -6.10
N VAL A 62 -2.42 -7.98 -5.24
CA VAL A 62 -3.38 -9.07 -5.27
C VAL A 62 -4.70 -8.53 -5.82
N SER A 63 -5.31 -9.20 -6.81
CA SER A 63 -6.61 -8.79 -7.35
C SER A 63 -7.74 -9.64 -6.80
N ALA A 64 -8.72 -9.04 -6.13
CA ALA A 64 -9.92 -9.75 -5.69
C ALA A 64 -10.77 -10.25 -6.87
N GLU A 65 -10.82 -9.48 -7.96
CA GLU A 65 -11.57 -9.79 -9.19
C GLU A 65 -11.01 -11.03 -9.92
N HIS A 66 -9.74 -11.36 -9.70
CA HIS A 66 -9.07 -12.52 -10.30
C HIS A 66 -8.83 -13.62 -9.25
N GLY A 67 -9.79 -13.84 -8.34
CA GLY A 67 -9.72 -14.93 -7.36
C GLY A 67 -8.58 -14.78 -6.36
N HIS A 68 -8.22 -13.55 -5.98
CA HIS A 68 -7.08 -13.22 -5.13
C HIS A 68 -5.72 -13.63 -5.72
N ALA A 69 -5.60 -13.66 -7.05
CA ALA A 69 -4.32 -13.90 -7.72
C ALA A 69 -3.38 -12.69 -7.60
N ILE A 70 -2.06 -12.97 -7.60
CA ILE A 70 -1.03 -11.93 -7.71
C ILE A 70 -0.99 -11.44 -9.16
N VAL A 71 -1.34 -10.17 -9.38
CA VAL A 71 -1.36 -9.54 -10.71
C VAL A 71 -0.10 -8.70 -10.98
N HIS A 72 0.64 -8.35 -9.93
CA HIS A 72 1.92 -7.65 -10.05
C HIS A 72 2.83 -8.04 -8.88
N LYS A 73 4.08 -8.35 -9.17
CA LYS A 73 5.11 -8.65 -8.17
C LYS A 73 6.44 -8.05 -8.58
N ARG A 74 6.97 -7.15 -7.75
CA ARG A 74 8.32 -6.61 -7.90
C ARG A 74 9.39 -7.58 -7.36
N PRO A 75 10.68 -7.37 -7.70
CA PRO A 75 11.78 -8.14 -7.14
C PRO A 75 11.72 -8.21 -5.61
N GLN A 76 12.30 -9.27 -5.06
CA GLN A 76 12.28 -9.52 -3.63
C GLN A 76 13.06 -8.46 -2.86
N SER A 77 12.50 -8.04 -1.71
CA SER A 77 13.12 -7.13 -0.76
C SER A 77 12.79 -7.57 0.66
N ASN A 78 13.56 -7.09 1.63
CA ASN A 78 13.35 -7.30 3.06
C ASN A 78 12.08 -6.60 3.58
N LYS A 79 11.61 -5.56 2.89
CA LYS A 79 10.37 -4.86 3.20
C LYS A 79 9.33 -5.15 2.13
N GLN A 80 8.11 -5.47 2.53
CA GLN A 80 7.01 -5.79 1.62
C GLN A 80 5.85 -4.81 1.76
N ILE A 81 5.29 -4.43 0.61
CA ILE A 81 4.04 -3.70 0.50
C ILE A 81 3.06 -4.58 -0.26
N VAL A 82 2.02 -5.06 0.43
CA VAL A 82 0.98 -5.92 -0.15
C VAL A 82 -0.32 -5.13 -0.24
N LEU A 83 -0.83 -5.00 -1.47
CA LEU A 83 -2.06 -4.28 -1.78
C LEU A 83 -3.11 -5.23 -2.34
N LEU A 84 -4.35 -5.11 -1.88
CA LEU A 84 -5.52 -5.75 -2.46
C LEU A 84 -6.22 -4.75 -3.39
N MET A 85 -6.31 -5.10 -4.67
CA MET A 85 -7.05 -4.35 -5.68
C MET A 85 -8.44 -4.98 -5.88
N HIS A 86 -9.49 -4.18 -5.73
CA HIS A 86 -10.87 -4.57 -5.96
C HIS A 86 -11.71 -3.34 -6.30
N ASP A 87 -12.64 -3.44 -7.26
CA ASP A 87 -13.59 -2.36 -7.60
C ASP A 87 -12.92 -1.00 -7.88
N ARG A 88 -11.73 -1.02 -8.52
CA ARG A 88 -10.87 0.15 -8.77
C ARG A 88 -10.35 0.87 -7.50
N HIS A 89 -10.40 0.20 -6.34
CA HIS A 89 -9.84 0.64 -5.06
C HIS A 89 -8.63 -0.23 -4.67
N PHE A 90 -7.77 0.31 -3.81
CA PHE A 90 -6.63 -0.41 -3.22
C PHE A 90 -6.72 -0.38 -1.70
N ASP A 91 -6.67 -1.54 -1.08
CA ASP A 91 -6.57 -1.71 0.37
C ASP A 91 -5.24 -2.34 0.78
N VAL A 92 -4.79 -2.08 1.99
CA VAL A 92 -3.56 -2.66 2.52
C VAL A 92 -3.84 -4.02 3.14
N LEU A 93 -3.18 -5.06 2.65
CA LEU A 93 -3.20 -6.38 3.27
C LEU A 93 -2.14 -6.44 4.36
N THR A 94 -2.59 -6.40 5.61
CA THR A 94 -1.72 -6.39 6.80
C THR A 94 -1.50 -7.76 7.41
N LYS A 95 -2.34 -8.73 7.07
CA LYS A 95 -2.25 -10.13 7.46
C LYS A 95 -2.72 -10.98 6.30
N LEU A 96 -1.89 -11.92 5.87
CA LEU A 96 -2.28 -12.95 4.92
C LEU A 96 -2.40 -14.27 5.67
N PRO A 97 -3.59 -14.69 6.12
CA PRO A 97 -3.77 -16.07 6.52
C PRO A 97 -3.78 -16.92 5.24
N GLY A 98 -2.69 -17.60 4.94
CA GLY A 98 -2.66 -18.68 3.95
C GLY A 98 -2.19 -18.35 2.52
N PHE A 99 -1.67 -17.16 2.22
CA PHE A 99 -1.12 -16.86 0.87
C PHE A 99 0.40 -17.01 0.74
N PHE A 100 1.12 -17.10 1.86
CA PHE A 100 2.59 -17.23 1.88
C PHE A 100 3.09 -18.54 2.53
N ASP A 101 2.19 -19.38 3.04
CA ASP A 101 2.53 -20.72 3.55
C ASP A 101 2.37 -21.76 2.42
N SER A 102 3.29 -21.74 1.48
CA SER A 102 3.60 -22.91 0.64
C SER A 102 5.07 -22.82 0.25
N VAL A 103 5.91 -23.26 1.18
CA VAL A 103 7.24 -23.81 0.90
C VAL A 103 7.13 -25.32 1.04
#